data_AF-A0A847N6Y7-F1
#
_entry.id   AF-A0A847N6Y7-F1
#
_cell.length_a   1.000
_cell.length_b   1.000
_cell.length_c   1.000
_cell.angle_alpha   90.00
_cell.angle_beta   90.00
_cell.angle_gamma   90.00
#
_symmetry.space_group_name_H-M   'P 1'
#
loop_
_entity.id
_entity.type
_entity.pdbx_description
1 polymer ?
#
loop_
_entity_poly.entity_id
_entity_poly.type
_entity_poly.pdbx_seq_one_letter_code
_entity_poly.pdbx_strand_id
1 'polypeptide(L)'
;MKYYINVLSKAVLAGIVIAIAGTIYLTVDNKVIGSFLFGFGLLVVVSNKLNLFTGKVGYVIDKKPSYLIDIFIIIIGNLLGVLLIALMVNLGGLTHVRASAISSVDLKLSKNLLESFALSIGCGMMMYLGVDGYYKNKNDFGKVVVVLLAVMIFILAKFEHSIANMFYFTAAGQWSFKSIIYLIVMLLGNGVGAVIINGLEKIATKTEGK
;
A
#
# COMPACT_ATOMS: atom_id res chain seq x y z
N MET A 1 -1.18 -10.24 24.65
CA MET A 1 -2.52 -9.80 24.18
C MET A 1 -2.57 -8.31 23.83
N LYS A 2 -2.31 -7.38 24.77
CA LYS A 2 -2.35 -5.92 24.51
C LYS A 2 -1.49 -5.44 23.32
N TYR A 3 -0.32 -6.05 23.10
CA TYR A 3 0.56 -5.73 21.96
C TYR A 3 -0.12 -5.99 20.61
N TYR A 4 -0.63 -7.19 20.37
CA TYR A 4 -1.26 -7.56 19.10
C TYR A 4 -2.55 -6.77 18.83
N ILE A 5 -3.30 -6.40 19.88
CA ILE A 5 -4.45 -5.50 19.76
C ILE A 5 -4.01 -4.13 19.21
N ASN A 6 -2.91 -3.58 19.72
CA ASN A 6 -2.36 -2.32 19.22
C ASN A 6 -1.84 -2.44 17.78
N VAL A 7 -1.14 -3.54 17.43
CA VAL A 7 -0.68 -3.80 16.06
C VAL A 7 -1.87 -3.84 15.09
N LEU A 8 -2.91 -4.60 15.45
CA LEU A 8 -4.14 -4.74 14.67
C LEU A 8 -4.87 -3.42 14.54
N SER A 9 -5.06 -2.67 15.63
CA SER A 9 -5.79 -1.39 15.62
C SER A 9 -5.13 -0.38 14.68
N LYS A 10 -3.79 -0.26 14.73
CA LYS A 10 -3.03 0.59 13.81
C LYS A 10 -3.11 0.11 12.36
N ALA A 11 -3.24 -1.20 12.14
CA ALA A 11 -3.39 -1.76 10.81
C ALA A 11 -4.78 -1.53 10.23
N VAL A 12 -5.83 -1.62 11.05
CA VAL A 12 -7.20 -1.23 10.66
C VAL A 12 -7.24 0.24 10.25
N LEU A 13 -6.67 1.13 11.08
CA LEU A 13 -6.60 2.55 10.74
C LEU A 13 -5.83 2.83 9.44
N ALA A 14 -4.71 2.14 9.20
CA ALA A 14 -3.99 2.27 7.94
C ALA A 14 -4.84 1.81 6.74
N GLY A 15 -5.56 0.70 6.87
CA GLY A 15 -6.49 0.20 5.84
C GLY A 15 -7.59 1.21 5.51
N ILE A 16 -8.20 1.80 6.54
CA ILE A 16 -9.22 2.85 6.40
C ILE A 16 -8.66 4.03 5.61
N VAL A 17 -7.51 4.55 6.01
CA VAL A 17 -6.89 5.73 5.39
C VAL A 17 -6.53 5.48 3.92
N ILE A 18 -5.99 4.30 3.60
CA ILE A 18 -5.67 3.94 2.21
C ILE A 18 -6.94 3.73 1.37
N ALA A 19 -8.02 3.20 1.95
CA ALA A 19 -9.29 3.06 1.24
C ALA A 19 -9.97 4.43 0.98
N ILE A 20 -9.86 5.39 1.89
CA ILE A 20 -10.31 6.77 1.68
C ILE A 20 -9.50 7.40 0.53
N ALA A 21 -8.17 7.24 0.53
CA ALA A 21 -7.30 7.67 -0.56
C ALA A 21 -7.66 7.01 -1.90
N GLY A 22 -7.99 5.71 -1.89
CA GLY A 22 -8.49 4.98 -3.05
C GLY A 22 -9.84 5.51 -3.56
N THR A 23 -10.74 5.90 -2.65
CA THR A 23 -12.05 6.45 -3.00
C THR A 23 -11.91 7.76 -3.77
N ILE A 24 -11.08 8.70 -3.29
CA ILE A 24 -10.85 9.96 -4.00
C ILE A 24 -10.14 9.73 -5.34
N TYR A 25 -9.18 8.81 -5.41
CA TYR A 25 -8.51 8.47 -6.67
C TYR A 25 -9.45 7.89 -7.74
N LEU A 26 -10.42 7.08 -7.34
CA LEU A 26 -11.45 6.54 -8.25
C LEU A 26 -12.54 7.57 -8.61
N THR A 27 -12.64 8.67 -7.86
CA THR A 27 -13.58 9.76 -8.10
C THR A 27 -13.01 10.80 -9.06
N VAL A 28 -11.71 11.09 -8.98
CA VAL A 28 -11.06 12.14 -9.78
C VAL A 28 -10.59 11.60 -11.13
N ASP A 29 -11.03 12.24 -12.21
CA ASP A 29 -10.66 11.84 -13.58
C ASP A 29 -9.18 12.08 -13.89
N ASN A 30 -8.66 13.25 -13.52
CA ASN A 30 -7.27 13.61 -13.74
C ASN A 30 -6.34 12.79 -12.83
N LYS A 31 -5.58 11.86 -13.42
CA LYS A 31 -4.71 10.94 -12.67
C LYS A 31 -3.56 11.62 -11.93
N VAL A 32 -3.11 12.79 -12.37
CA VAL A 32 -2.10 13.58 -11.63
C VAL A 32 -2.71 14.13 -10.35
N ILE A 33 -3.89 14.75 -10.43
CA ILE A 33 -4.60 15.28 -9.25
C ILE A 33 -5.01 14.14 -8.32
N GLY A 34 -5.58 13.06 -8.87
CA GLY A 34 -5.98 11.89 -8.10
C GLY A 34 -4.81 11.25 -7.35
N SER A 35 -3.65 11.11 -8.00
CA SER A 35 -2.47 10.51 -7.36
C SER A 35 -1.85 11.42 -6.29
N PHE A 36 -1.87 12.74 -6.49
CA PHE A 36 -1.49 13.71 -5.46
C PHE A 36 -2.40 13.60 -4.22
N LEU A 37 -3.72 13.56 -4.42
CA LEU A 37 -4.69 13.40 -3.33
C LEU A 37 -4.58 12.03 -2.66
N PHE A 38 -4.25 10.96 -3.40
CA PHE A 38 -3.95 9.66 -2.81
C PHE A 38 -2.72 9.75 -1.87
N GLY A 39 -1.76 10.60 -2.20
CA GLY A 39 -0.56 10.88 -1.40
C GLY A 39 -0.85 11.24 0.06
N PHE A 40 -1.99 11.90 0.31
CA PHE A 40 -2.49 12.18 1.66
C PHE A 40 -2.62 10.90 2.51
N GLY A 41 -3.04 9.79 1.91
CA GLY A 41 -3.22 8.51 2.61
C GLY A 41 -1.91 8.00 3.22
N LEU A 42 -0.84 7.95 2.43
CA LEU A 42 0.47 7.52 2.95
C LEU A 42 1.02 8.53 3.96
N LEU A 43 0.83 9.83 3.72
CA LEU A 43 1.28 10.88 4.64
C LEU A 43 0.66 10.70 6.03
N VAL A 44 -0.66 10.50 6.11
CA VAL A 44 -1.36 10.20 7.37
C VAL A 44 -0.83 8.93 8.01
N VAL A 45 -0.58 7.87 7.24
CA VAL A 45 -0.02 6.60 7.74
C VAL A 45 1.32 6.81 8.43
N VAL A 46 2.25 7.53 7.79
CA VAL A 46 3.61 7.72 8.36
C VAL A 46 3.61 8.76 9.48
N SER A 47 2.84 9.84 9.38
CA SER A 47 2.73 10.84 10.44
C SER A 47 2.15 10.28 11.73
N ASN A 48 1.18 9.36 11.63
CA ASN A 48 0.56 8.71 12.79
C ASN A 48 1.21 7.37 13.18
N LYS A 49 2.32 6.99 12.53
CA LYS A 49 3.03 5.71 12.77
C LYS A 49 2.08 4.51 12.73
N LEU A 50 1.17 4.50 11.75
CA LEU A 50 0.23 3.41 11.52
C LEU A 50 0.95 2.21 10.86
N ASN A 51 0.27 1.07 10.87
CA ASN A 51 0.83 -0.16 10.34
C ASN A 51 0.24 -0.49 8.96
N LEU A 52 0.89 0.00 7.91
CA LEU A 52 0.57 -0.37 6.53
C LEU A 52 1.54 -1.46 6.06
N PHE A 53 1.03 -2.57 5.54
CA PHE A 53 1.84 -3.70 5.06
C PHE A 53 3.00 -3.27 4.16
N THR A 54 2.70 -2.51 3.09
CA THR A 54 3.69 -2.08 2.10
C THR A 54 4.77 -1.15 2.67
N GLY A 55 4.46 -0.44 3.76
CA GLY A 55 5.42 0.39 4.50
C GLY A 55 6.15 -0.33 5.63
N LYS A 56 5.86 -1.60 5.88
CA LYS A 56 6.41 -2.39 6.99
C LYS A 56 7.18 -3.62 6.53
N VAL A 57 6.75 -4.24 5.44
CA VAL A 57 7.31 -5.50 4.94
C VAL A 57 8.79 -5.41 4.56
N GLY A 58 9.29 -4.25 4.12
CA GLY A 58 10.72 -4.08 3.82
C GLY A 58 11.64 -4.30 5.02
N TYR A 59 11.15 -4.09 6.24
CA TYR A 59 11.93 -4.20 7.47
C TYR A 59 12.02 -5.64 8.01
N VAL A 60 11.49 -6.65 7.32
CA VAL A 60 11.58 -8.06 7.77
C VAL A 60 13.01 -8.56 7.90
N ILE A 61 13.93 -8.04 7.08
CA ILE A 61 15.37 -8.37 7.15
C ILE A 61 16.11 -7.64 8.30
N ASP A 62 15.42 -6.76 9.02
CA ASP A 62 15.98 -5.97 10.13
C ASP A 62 15.47 -6.43 11.49
N LYS A 63 14.45 -7.29 11.50
CA LYS A 63 13.70 -7.69 12.68
C LYS A 63 13.88 -9.18 12.94
N LYS A 64 13.54 -9.59 14.16
CA LYS A 64 13.51 -11.00 14.54
C LYS A 64 12.47 -11.75 13.68
N PRO A 65 12.64 -13.06 13.42
CA PRO A 65 11.68 -13.86 12.63
C PRO A 65 10.22 -13.76 13.11
N SER A 66 10.00 -13.54 14.41
CA SER A 66 8.67 -13.32 14.99
C SER A 66 7.92 -12.12 14.40
N TYR A 67 8.62 -11.17 13.76
CA TYR A 67 8.01 -10.03 13.08
C TYR A 67 7.13 -10.43 11.89
N LEU A 68 7.30 -11.63 11.33
CA LEU A 68 6.39 -12.16 10.31
C LEU A 68 4.96 -12.34 10.84
N ILE A 69 4.80 -12.60 12.14
CA ILE A 69 3.48 -12.64 12.79
C ILE A 69 2.84 -11.24 12.76
N ASP A 70 3.62 -10.20 13.04
CA ASP A 70 3.14 -8.83 12.96
C ASP A 70 2.74 -8.48 11.53
N ILE A 71 3.55 -8.84 10.52
CA ILE A 71 3.22 -8.62 9.11
C ILE A 71 1.90 -9.29 8.73
N PHE A 72 1.67 -10.53 9.17
CA PHE A 72 0.42 -11.23 8.92
C PHE A 72 -0.78 -10.51 9.57
N ILE A 73 -0.67 -10.13 10.85
CA ILE A 73 -1.71 -9.36 11.56
C ILE A 73 -1.97 -8.02 10.86
N ILE A 74 -0.92 -7.37 10.33
CA ILE A 74 -1.03 -6.10 9.62
C ILE A 74 -1.81 -6.26 8.31
N ILE A 75 -1.56 -7.31 7.53
CA ILE A 75 -2.32 -7.61 6.31
C ILE A 75 -3.80 -7.78 6.63
N ILE A 76 -4.13 -8.56 7.68
CA ILE A 76 -5.51 -8.76 8.12
C ILE A 76 -6.15 -7.44 8.57
N GLY A 77 -5.44 -6.66 9.39
CA GLY A 77 -5.95 -5.35 9.83
C GLY A 77 -6.18 -4.39 8.67
N ASN A 78 -5.25 -4.31 7.71
CA ASN A 78 -5.41 -3.49 6.52
C ASN A 78 -6.65 -3.91 5.71
N LEU A 79 -6.89 -5.21 5.53
CA LEU A 79 -8.09 -5.72 4.86
C LEU A 79 -9.37 -5.35 5.62
N LEU A 80 -9.40 -5.47 6.95
CA LEU A 80 -10.56 -5.07 7.77
C LEU A 80 -10.89 -3.58 7.63
N GLY A 81 -9.87 -2.72 7.64
CA GLY A 81 -10.07 -1.29 7.44
C GLY A 81 -10.59 -0.94 6.04
N VAL A 82 -10.08 -1.65 5.03
CA VAL A 82 -10.54 -1.55 3.65
C VAL A 82 -12.01 -1.99 3.50
N LEU A 83 -12.40 -3.11 4.12
CA LEU A 83 -13.76 -3.64 4.09
C LEU A 83 -14.77 -2.61 4.61
N LEU A 84 -14.43 -1.92 5.71
CA LEU A 84 -15.28 -0.89 6.29
C LEU A 84 -15.60 0.24 5.28
N ILE A 85 -14.57 0.79 4.63
CA ILE A 85 -14.75 1.90 3.69
C ILE A 85 -15.44 1.44 2.40
N ALA A 86 -15.13 0.25 1.89
CA ALA A 86 -15.84 -0.30 0.75
C ALA A 86 -17.34 -0.53 1.05
N LEU A 87 -17.69 -0.96 2.26
CA LEU A 87 -19.08 -1.06 2.70
C LEU A 87 -19.76 0.33 2.71
N MET A 88 -19.07 1.36 3.21
CA MET A 88 -19.59 2.74 3.18
C MET A 88 -19.79 3.27 1.75
N VAL A 89 -18.87 2.97 0.82
CA VAL A 89 -19.01 3.31 -0.61
C VAL A 89 -20.27 2.65 -1.20
N ASN A 90 -20.51 1.38 -0.86
CA ASN A 90 -21.68 0.63 -1.33
C ASN A 90 -22.99 1.16 -0.74
N LEU A 91 -23.06 1.33 0.59
CA LEU A 91 -24.25 1.82 1.29
C LEU A 91 -24.56 3.29 0.98
N GLY A 92 -23.53 4.10 0.77
CA GLY A 92 -23.66 5.52 0.42
C GLY A 92 -24.09 5.78 -1.02
N GLY A 93 -24.23 4.74 -1.85
CA GLY A 93 -24.67 4.89 -3.24
C GLY A 93 -23.64 5.53 -4.16
N LEU A 94 -22.34 5.42 -3.86
CA LEU A 94 -21.24 5.97 -4.68
C LEU A 94 -21.01 5.09 -5.93
N THR A 95 -21.99 5.05 -6.82
CA THR A 95 -22.02 4.19 -8.01
C THR A 95 -20.86 4.46 -8.97
N HIS A 96 -20.46 5.72 -9.14
CA HIS A 96 -19.30 6.09 -9.95
C HIS A 96 -17.99 5.46 -9.44
N VAL A 97 -17.76 5.50 -8.12
CA VAL A 97 -16.58 4.87 -7.51
C VAL A 97 -16.58 3.36 -7.74
N ARG A 98 -17.75 2.71 -7.59
CA ARG A 98 -17.90 1.27 -7.85
C ARG A 98 -17.62 0.93 -9.32
N ALA A 99 -18.14 1.69 -10.27
CA ALA A 99 -17.89 1.49 -11.69
C ALA A 99 -16.39 1.62 -12.03
N SER A 100 -15.74 2.68 -11.54
CA SER A 100 -14.29 2.87 -11.69
C SER A 100 -13.48 1.75 -11.03
N ALA A 101 -13.93 1.22 -9.89
CA ALA A 101 -13.31 0.06 -9.24
C ALA A 101 -13.41 -1.19 -10.13
N ILE A 102 -14.59 -1.50 -10.68
CA ILE A 102 -14.80 -2.64 -11.58
C ILE A 102 -13.85 -2.55 -12.78
N SER A 103 -13.83 -1.42 -13.49
CA SER A 103 -12.93 -1.23 -14.64
C SER A 103 -11.46 -1.38 -14.26
N SER A 104 -11.08 -0.88 -13.07
CA SER A 104 -9.70 -1.01 -12.57
C SER A 104 -9.33 -2.47 -12.27
N VAL A 105 -10.26 -3.23 -11.69
CA VAL A 105 -10.04 -4.64 -11.34
C VAL A 105 -10.00 -5.51 -12.59
N ASP A 106 -10.87 -5.28 -13.58
CA ASP A 106 -10.86 -6.02 -14.85
C ASP A 106 -9.51 -5.86 -15.56
N LEU A 107 -8.97 -4.63 -15.63
CA LEU A 107 -7.63 -4.34 -16.18
C LEU A 107 -6.48 -4.94 -15.35
N LYS A 108 -6.69 -5.21 -14.07
CA LYS A 108 -5.69 -5.86 -13.21
C LYS A 108 -5.68 -7.36 -13.42
N LEU A 109 -6.86 -7.97 -13.49
CA LEU A 109 -7.03 -9.40 -13.68
C LEU A 109 -6.85 -9.85 -15.14
N SER A 110 -6.77 -8.91 -16.10
CA SER A 110 -6.41 -9.19 -17.50
C SER A 110 -4.92 -9.36 -17.72
N LYS A 111 -4.07 -8.80 -16.84
CA LYS A 111 -2.61 -9.02 -16.86
C LYS A 111 -2.30 -10.46 -16.53
N ASN A 112 -1.13 -10.96 -16.91
CA ASN A 112 -0.66 -12.24 -16.40
C ASN A 112 -0.05 -12.09 -14.98
N LEU A 113 0.21 -13.21 -14.32
CA LEU A 113 0.74 -13.21 -12.95
C LEU A 113 2.15 -12.63 -12.87
N LEU A 114 3.00 -12.85 -13.88
CA LEU A 114 4.38 -12.34 -13.89
C LEU A 114 4.41 -10.82 -14.05
N GLU A 115 3.56 -10.27 -14.92
CA GLU A 115 3.36 -8.81 -15.07
C GLU A 115 2.88 -8.20 -13.75
N SER A 116 1.87 -8.82 -13.12
CA SER A 116 1.33 -8.35 -11.84
C SER A 116 2.40 -8.39 -10.75
N PHE A 117 3.23 -9.43 -10.73
CA PHE A 117 4.34 -9.56 -9.81
C PHE A 117 5.39 -8.46 -10.03
N ALA A 118 5.84 -8.24 -11.27
CA ALA A 118 6.84 -7.23 -11.61
C ALA A 118 6.37 -5.80 -11.27
N LEU A 119 5.12 -5.46 -11.61
CA LEU A 119 4.54 -4.17 -11.24
C LEU A 119 4.39 -4.01 -9.71
N SER A 120 4.19 -5.12 -8.99
CA SER A 120 4.14 -5.11 -7.54
C SER A 120 5.51 -4.90 -6.89
N ILE A 121 6.59 -5.41 -7.51
CA ILE A 121 7.96 -5.11 -7.08
C ILE A 121 8.22 -3.60 -7.13
N GLY A 122 7.89 -2.95 -8.26
CA GLY A 122 8.03 -1.50 -8.40
C GLY A 122 7.27 -0.73 -7.32
N CYS A 123 6.04 -1.14 -7.01
CA CYS A 123 5.28 -0.53 -5.90
C CYS A 123 5.98 -0.72 -4.55
N GLY A 124 6.49 -1.93 -4.27
CA GLY A 124 7.20 -2.23 -3.02
C GLY A 124 8.43 -1.35 -2.82
N MET A 125 9.20 -1.14 -3.89
CA MET A 125 10.37 -0.25 -3.88
C MET A 125 9.98 1.18 -3.50
N MET A 126 8.97 1.74 -4.18
CA MET A 126 8.49 3.10 -3.91
C MET A 126 7.91 3.25 -2.50
N MET A 127 7.24 2.22 -1.98
CA MET A 127 6.68 2.25 -0.63
C MET A 127 7.76 2.22 0.45
N TYR A 128 8.82 1.45 0.26
CA TYR A 128 9.97 1.53 1.14
C TYR A 128 10.62 2.91 1.08
N LEU A 129 10.94 3.42 -0.11
CA LEU A 129 11.58 4.74 -0.28
C LEU A 129 10.76 5.89 0.31
N GLY A 130 9.45 5.89 0.12
CA GLY A 130 8.57 6.92 0.67
C GLY A 130 8.51 6.89 2.20
N VAL A 131 8.38 5.69 2.79
CA VAL A 131 8.28 5.53 4.25
C VAL A 131 9.61 5.78 4.93
N ASP A 132 10.68 5.18 4.42
CA ASP A 132 12.00 5.31 5.00
C ASP A 132 12.55 6.73 4.81
N GLY A 133 12.33 7.31 3.63
CA GLY A 133 12.61 8.71 3.34
C GLY A 133 11.89 9.65 4.32
N TYR A 134 10.61 9.42 4.66
CA TYR A 134 9.91 10.23 5.65
C TYR A 134 10.61 10.21 7.02
N TYR A 135 11.12 9.06 7.47
CA TYR A 135 11.75 8.96 8.78
C TYR A 135 13.21 9.45 8.79
N LYS A 136 13.94 9.38 7.67
CA LYS A 136 15.32 9.87 7.56
C LYS A 136 15.42 11.38 7.31
N ASN A 137 14.42 11.97 6.64
CA ASN A 137 14.44 13.40 6.38
C ASN A 137 14.28 14.21 7.68
N LYS A 138 15.18 15.18 7.89
CA LYS A 138 15.14 16.09 9.05
C LYS A 138 14.22 17.30 8.83
N ASN A 139 13.95 17.64 7.56
CA ASN A 139 13.13 18.78 7.17
C ASN A 139 11.68 18.32 6.91
N ASP A 140 10.71 18.96 7.57
CA ASP A 140 9.30 18.55 7.48
C ASP A 140 8.69 18.73 6.09
N PHE A 141 9.10 19.76 5.33
CA PHE A 141 8.70 19.90 3.93
C PHE A 141 9.27 18.76 3.08
N GLY A 142 10.54 18.39 3.27
CA GLY A 142 11.17 17.25 2.60
C GLY A 142 10.46 15.92 2.88
N LYS A 143 9.99 15.71 4.12
CA LYS A 143 9.18 14.54 4.49
C LYS A 143 7.87 14.46 3.70
N VAL A 144 7.17 15.58 3.56
CA VAL A 144 5.92 15.63 2.78
C VAL A 144 6.21 15.35 1.31
N VAL A 145 7.22 16.01 0.73
CA VAL A 145 7.56 15.87 -0.69
C VAL A 145 7.95 14.44 -1.04
N VAL A 146 8.81 13.79 -0.26
CA VAL A 146 9.24 12.40 -0.57
C VAL A 146 8.07 11.42 -0.54
N VAL A 147 7.14 11.59 0.41
CA VAL A 147 5.95 10.75 0.50
C VAL A 147 5.01 10.98 -0.68
N LEU A 148 4.71 12.25 -1.00
CA LEU A 148 3.82 12.59 -2.10
C LEU A 148 4.38 12.10 -3.44
N LEU A 149 5.67 12.33 -3.69
CA LEU A 149 6.32 11.87 -4.93
C LEU A 149 6.37 10.35 -5.00
N ALA A 150 6.69 9.65 -3.91
CA ALA A 150 6.69 8.19 -3.90
C ALA A 150 5.33 7.62 -4.29
N VAL A 151 4.25 8.22 -3.79
CA VAL A 151 2.87 7.84 -4.13
C VAL A 151 2.52 8.17 -5.57
N MET A 152 2.76 9.41 -6.00
CA MET A 152 2.45 9.85 -7.36
C MET A 152 3.16 8.99 -8.40
N ILE A 153 4.45 8.71 -8.19
CA ILE A 153 5.25 7.89 -9.10
C ILE A 153 4.67 6.49 -9.23
N PHE A 154 4.38 5.77 -8.13
CA PHE A 154 3.91 4.39 -8.27
C PHE A 154 2.53 4.33 -8.95
N ILE A 155 1.64 5.30 -8.68
CA ILE A 155 0.31 5.34 -9.29
C ILE A 155 0.41 5.65 -10.78
N LEU A 156 1.16 6.69 -11.16
CA LEU A 156 1.31 7.10 -12.55
C LEU A 156 2.13 6.10 -13.37
N ALA A 157 3.08 5.40 -12.75
CA ALA A 157 3.80 4.27 -13.33
C ALA A 157 2.96 2.97 -13.40
N LYS A 158 1.72 2.99 -12.90
CA LYS A 158 0.78 1.85 -12.90
C LYS A 158 1.27 0.64 -12.11
N PHE A 159 2.09 0.87 -11.08
CA PHE A 159 2.52 -0.19 -10.18
C PHE A 159 1.35 -0.72 -9.33
N GLU A 160 1.47 -1.96 -8.88
CA GLU A 160 0.40 -2.70 -8.24
C GLU A 160 0.56 -2.67 -6.70
N HIS A 161 -0.31 -1.92 -6.01
CA HIS A 161 -0.29 -1.80 -4.55
C HIS A 161 -1.30 -2.76 -3.93
N SER A 162 -0.84 -3.80 -3.23
CA SER A 162 -1.70 -4.85 -2.64
C SER A 162 -2.86 -4.31 -1.78
N ILE A 163 -2.62 -3.38 -0.84
CA ILE A 163 -3.70 -2.86 0.03
C ILE A 163 -4.71 -1.98 -0.72
N ALA A 164 -4.27 -1.12 -1.63
CA ALA A 164 -5.18 -0.36 -2.49
C ALA A 164 -6.01 -1.29 -3.39
N ASN A 165 -5.40 -2.37 -3.90
CA ASN A 165 -6.10 -3.38 -4.68
C ASN A 165 -7.11 -4.19 -3.85
N MET A 166 -6.86 -4.44 -2.55
CA MET A 166 -7.89 -4.99 -1.65
C MET A 166 -9.13 -4.09 -1.63
N PHE A 167 -8.94 -2.77 -1.63
CA PHE A 167 -10.06 -1.82 -1.68
C PHE A 167 -10.78 -1.88 -3.01
N TYR A 168 -10.05 -1.89 -4.13
CA TYR A 168 -10.67 -2.00 -5.45
C TYR A 168 -11.45 -3.31 -5.63
N PHE A 169 -10.89 -4.46 -5.22
CA PHE A 169 -11.60 -5.75 -5.25
C PHE A 169 -12.87 -5.74 -4.40
N THR A 170 -12.81 -5.13 -3.22
CA THR A 170 -13.95 -5.08 -2.30
C THR A 170 -15.03 -4.11 -2.77
N ALA A 171 -14.66 -2.91 -3.23
CA ALA A 171 -15.60 -1.92 -3.75
C ALA A 171 -16.28 -2.39 -5.06
N ALA A 172 -15.53 -3.12 -5.90
CA ALA A 172 -16.07 -3.77 -7.09
C ALA A 172 -16.93 -5.00 -6.79
N GLY A 173 -16.79 -5.61 -5.60
CA GLY A 173 -17.43 -6.88 -5.27
C GLY A 173 -16.86 -8.08 -6.05
N GLN A 174 -15.63 -7.99 -6.54
CA GLN A 174 -15.01 -8.98 -7.43
C GLN A 174 -13.99 -9.88 -6.70
N TRP A 175 -14.41 -10.45 -5.57
CA TRP A 175 -13.66 -11.49 -4.88
C TRP A 175 -13.91 -12.87 -5.52
N SER A 176 -12.85 -13.53 -5.96
CA SER A 176 -12.87 -14.84 -6.59
C SER A 176 -11.56 -15.58 -6.28
N PHE A 177 -11.49 -16.88 -6.56
CA PHE A 177 -10.25 -17.63 -6.44
C PHE A 177 -9.10 -16.99 -7.25
N LYS A 178 -9.41 -16.47 -8.45
CA LYS A 178 -8.46 -15.75 -9.28
C LYS A 178 -7.95 -14.48 -8.60
N SER A 179 -8.83 -13.60 -8.10
CA SER A 179 -8.38 -12.35 -7.46
C SER A 179 -7.60 -12.58 -6.16
N ILE A 180 -7.88 -13.67 -5.43
CA ILE A 180 -7.09 -14.09 -4.28
C ILE A 180 -5.66 -14.48 -4.69
N ILE A 181 -5.49 -15.26 -5.77
CA ILE A 181 -4.15 -15.61 -6.29
C ILE A 181 -3.38 -14.34 -6.70
N TYR A 182 -4.03 -13.44 -7.44
CA TYR A 182 -3.40 -12.17 -7.84
C TYR A 182 -3.00 -11.34 -6.62
N LEU A 183 -3.84 -11.27 -5.58
CA LEU A 183 -3.52 -10.54 -4.37
C LEU A 183 -2.30 -11.12 -3.64
N ILE A 184 -2.19 -12.45 -3.56
CA ILE A 184 -1.01 -13.12 -2.97
C ILE A 184 0.24 -12.75 -3.76
N VAL A 185 0.18 -12.82 -5.09
CA VAL A 185 1.29 -12.43 -5.97
C VAL A 185 1.67 -10.96 -5.76
N MET A 186 0.69 -10.06 -5.62
CA MET A 186 0.94 -8.65 -5.36
C MET A 186 1.56 -8.40 -3.98
N LEU A 187 1.10 -9.08 -2.93
CA LEU A 187 1.69 -9.03 -1.59
C LEU A 187 3.16 -9.47 -1.62
N LEU A 188 3.46 -10.59 -2.30
CA LEU A 188 4.82 -11.08 -2.47
C LEU A 188 5.69 -10.09 -3.25
N GLY A 189 5.20 -9.57 -4.38
CA GLY A 189 5.95 -8.60 -5.18
C GLY A 189 6.24 -7.32 -4.40
N ASN A 190 5.25 -6.76 -3.69
CA ASN A 190 5.45 -5.60 -2.82
C ASN A 190 6.51 -5.88 -1.73
N GLY A 191 6.46 -7.08 -1.13
CA GLY A 191 7.46 -7.53 -0.15
C GLY A 191 8.87 -7.58 -0.73
N VAL A 192 9.03 -8.26 -1.88
CA VAL A 192 10.31 -8.40 -2.58
C VAL A 192 10.89 -7.04 -2.93
N GLY A 193 10.10 -6.14 -3.53
CA GLY A 193 10.56 -4.79 -3.89
C GLY A 193 11.03 -3.99 -2.69
N ALA A 194 10.28 -4.01 -1.58
CA ALA A 194 10.66 -3.28 -0.37
C ALA A 194 11.93 -3.85 0.29
N VAL A 195 12.07 -5.18 0.33
CA VAL A 195 13.25 -5.86 0.91
C VAL A 195 14.51 -5.61 0.07
N ILE A 196 14.39 -5.61 -1.26
CA ILE A 196 15.52 -5.32 -2.15
C ILE A 196 16.11 -3.94 -1.87
N ILE A 197 15.26 -2.90 -1.80
CA ILE A 197 15.76 -1.54 -1.56
C ILE A 197 16.39 -1.40 -0.17
N ASN A 198 15.76 -1.95 0.87
CA ASN A 198 16.36 -1.97 2.21
C ASN A 198 17.74 -2.64 2.21
N GLY A 199 17.85 -3.81 1.59
CA GLY A 199 19.09 -4.55 1.49
C GLY A 199 20.19 -3.77 0.76
N LEU A 200 19.86 -3.15 -0.37
CA LEU A 200 20.80 -2.34 -1.15
C LEU A 200 21.27 -1.11 -0.37
N GLU A 201 20.37 -0.41 0.31
CA GLU A 201 20.73 0.76 1.11
C GLU A 201 21.68 0.40 2.27
N LYS A 202 21.47 -0.75 2.90
CA LYS A 202 22.37 -1.26 3.93
C LYS A 202 23.76 -1.60 3.41
N ILE A 203 23.86 -2.10 2.18
CA ILE A 203 25.16 -2.40 1.55
C ILE A 203 25.88 -1.08 1.22
N ALA A 204 25.16 -0.09 0.68
CA ALA A 204 25.73 1.21 0.34
C ALA A 204 26.29 1.92 1.59
N THR A 205 25.48 2.04 2.64
CA THR A 205 25.87 2.75 3.88
C THR A 205 26.98 2.08 4.68
N LYS A 206 27.11 0.74 4.63
CA LYS A 206 28.27 0.03 5.20
C LYS A 206 29.58 0.32 4.50
N THR A 207 29.53 0.68 3.22
CA THR A 207 30.71 0.99 2.41
C THR A 207 31.21 2.40 2.69
N GLU A 208 30.33 3.33 3.04
CA GLU A 208 30.68 4.73 3.39
C GLU A 208 31.27 4.88 4.80
N GLY A 209 31.05 3.90 5.69
CA GLY A 209 31.59 3.87 7.05
C GLY A 209 32.95 3.17 7.19
N LYS A 210 33.62 2.85 6.08
CA LYS A 210 35.00 2.34 6.00
C LYS A 210 35.88 3.37 5.31
#